data_AF-A0A7Y0TXK2-F1
#
_entry.id   AF-A0A7Y0TXK2-F1
#
_cell.length_a   1.000
_cell.length_b   1.000
_cell.length_c   1.000
_cell.angle_alpha   90.00
_cell.angle_beta   90.00
_cell.angle_gamma   90.00
#
_symmetry.space_group_name_H-M   'P 1'
#
loop_
_entity.id
_entity.type
_entity.pdbx_description
1 polymer ?
#
loop_
_entity_poly.entity_id
_entity_poly.type
_entity_poly.pdbx_seq_one_letter_code
_entity_poly.pdbx_strand_id
1 'polypeptide(L)' 'MNPQPAVDVQNPPNTDPAPAVPANPVEPVVPAGATPDYANCRDVWDALHRPISAGEPGFKSKFDRDGDGVGCESRPR' A
#
# COMPACT_ATOMS: atom_id res chain seq x y z
N MET A 1 -20.10 8.93 -65.83
CA MET A 1 -19.79 9.53 -64.51
C MET A 1 -20.56 8.74 -63.46
N ASN A 2 -20.06 8.23 -62.34
CA ASN A 2 -18.77 8.12 -61.68
C ASN A 2 -19.11 7.25 -60.42
N PRO A 3 -18.32 6.27 -59.98
CA PRO A 3 -18.64 5.50 -58.79
C PRO A 3 -18.44 6.35 -57.53
N GLN A 4 -19.25 6.14 -56.50
CA GLN A 4 -18.89 6.56 -55.14
C GLN A 4 -18.62 5.31 -54.30
N PRO A 5 -17.40 5.16 -53.74
CA PRO A 5 -17.10 4.13 -52.75
C PRO A 5 -17.75 4.54 -51.42
N ALA A 6 -18.51 3.64 -50.82
CA ALA A 6 -18.99 3.82 -49.46
C ALA A 6 -17.81 3.73 -48.49
N VAL A 7 -17.31 4.92 -48.15
CA VAL A 7 -16.69 5.35 -46.89
C VAL A 7 -16.48 4.26 -45.83
N ASP A 8 -15.20 3.93 -45.66
CA ASP A 8 -14.47 3.93 -44.38
C ASP A 8 -15.22 3.42 -43.14
N VAL A 9 -14.92 2.18 -42.76
CA VAL A 9 -15.19 1.60 -41.43
C VAL A 9 -14.31 2.36 -40.42
N GLN A 10 -14.74 3.56 -40.03
CA GLN A 10 -14.15 4.27 -38.91
C GLN A 10 -14.60 3.61 -37.62
N ASN A 11 -13.68 2.82 -37.10
CA ASN A 11 -13.55 2.38 -35.71
C ASN A 11 -14.18 3.43 -34.75
N PRO A 12 -15.13 3.05 -33.87
CA PRO A 12 -15.71 4.01 -32.94
C PRO A 12 -14.60 4.56 -32.02
N PRO A 13 -14.67 5.85 -31.64
CA PRO A 13 -13.74 6.40 -30.68
C PRO A 13 -13.92 5.68 -29.34
N ASN A 14 -12.87 4.99 -28.88
CA ASN A 14 -12.78 4.50 -27.50
C ASN A 14 -12.79 5.71 -26.56
N THR A 15 -13.97 6.04 -26.03
CA THR A 15 -14.13 6.90 -24.86
C THR A 15 -14.75 6.07 -23.76
N ASP A 16 -13.97 5.16 -23.19
CA ASP A 16 -14.29 4.54 -21.90
C ASP A 16 -13.24 5.04 -20.89
N PRO A 17 -13.64 5.85 -19.88
CA PRO A 17 -12.81 6.03 -18.71
C PRO A 17 -12.64 4.64 -18.08
N ALA A 18 -11.40 4.16 -18.00
CA ALA A 18 -11.08 2.92 -17.29
C ALA A 18 -11.79 2.93 -15.93
N PRO A 19 -12.51 1.86 -15.55
CA PRO A 19 -13.12 1.76 -14.24
C PRO A 19 -12.04 2.03 -13.20
N ALA A 20 -12.20 3.10 -12.42
CA ALA A 20 -11.35 3.36 -11.28
C ALA A 20 -11.43 2.13 -10.38
N VAL A 21 -10.34 1.37 -10.34
CA VAL A 21 -10.16 0.32 -9.35
C VAL A 21 -10.50 0.92 -7.99
N PRO A 22 -11.35 0.28 -7.16
CA PRO A 22 -11.56 0.75 -5.82
C PRO A 22 -10.19 0.79 -5.15
N ALA A 23 -9.77 1.98 -4.75
CA ALA A 23 -8.58 2.14 -3.94
C ALA A 23 -8.81 1.30 -2.67
N ASN A 24 -8.18 0.13 -2.61
CA ASN A 24 -7.86 -0.46 -1.32
C ASN A 24 -7.22 0.67 -0.49
N PRO A 25 -7.49 0.76 0.82
CA PRO A 25 -6.83 1.73 1.68
C PRO A 25 -5.34 1.68 1.36
N VAL A 26 -4.81 2.77 0.77
CA VAL A 26 -3.39 2.91 0.53
C VAL A 26 -2.78 2.87 1.91
N GLU A 27 -2.20 1.72 2.27
CA GLU A 27 -1.26 1.64 3.36
C GLU A 27 -0.23 2.75 3.10
N PRO A 28 0.12 3.57 4.12
CA PRO A 28 1.02 4.68 3.91
C PRO A 28 2.30 4.15 3.26
N VAL A 29 2.57 4.64 2.04
CA VAL A 29 3.75 4.28 1.26
C VAL A 29 4.95 4.91 1.98
N VAL A 30 5.45 4.22 3.00
CA VAL A 30 6.68 4.60 3.67
C VAL A 30 7.80 4.58 2.63
N PRO A 31 8.59 5.65 2.48
CA PRO A 31 9.71 5.64 1.54
C PRO A 31 10.63 4.47 1.89
N ALA A 32 10.86 3.58 0.92
CA ALA A 32 11.58 2.30 1.06
C ALA A 32 13.09 2.45 1.39
N GLY A 33 13.52 3.60 1.91
CA GLY A 33 14.93 3.92 2.19
C GLY A 33 15.25 4.12 3.67
N ALA A 34 14.27 4.24 4.56
CA ALA A 34 14.51 4.42 5.99
C ALA A 34 13.67 3.41 6.77
N THR A 35 14.27 2.27 7.09
CA THR A 35 13.73 1.38 8.13
C THR A 35 14.05 2.02 9.48
N PRO A 36 13.07 2.58 10.21
CA PRO A 36 13.33 3.08 11.54
C PRO A 36 13.87 1.94 12.42
N ASP A 37 15.00 2.21 13.07
CA ASP A 37 15.74 1.20 13.82
C ASP A 37 15.24 1.15 15.26
N TYR A 38 14.11 0.47 15.47
CA TYR A 38 13.57 0.31 16.81
C TYR A 38 14.45 -0.65 17.62
N ALA A 39 14.86 -0.24 18.82
CA ALA A 39 15.59 -1.09 19.75
C ALA A 39 14.65 -2.03 20.51
N ASN A 40 13.50 -1.51 20.95
CA ASN A 40 12.53 -2.15 21.82
C ASN A 40 11.13 -1.55 21.63
N CYS A 41 10.11 -2.20 22.21
CA CYS A 41 8.72 -1.76 22.07
C CYS A 41 8.43 -0.35 22.58
N ARG A 42 9.21 0.17 23.54
CA ARG A 42 9.06 1.57 23.98
C ARG A 42 9.35 2.54 22.84
N ASP A 43 10.38 2.26 22.05
CA ASP A 43 10.82 3.09 20.93
C ASP A 43 9.78 3.10 19.80
N VAL A 44 9.20 1.93 19.52
CA VAL A 44 8.04 1.78 18.62
C VAL A 44 6.86 2.61 19.10
N TRP A 45 6.49 2.50 20.38
CA TRP A 45 5.38 3.26 20.96
C TRP A 45 5.67 4.77 21.05
N ASP A 46 6.92 5.19 21.18
CA ASP A 46 7.31 6.61 21.18
C ASP A 46 7.25 7.22 19.77
N ALA A 47 7.72 6.48 18.76
CA ALA A 47 7.72 6.93 17.38
C ALA A 47 6.33 6.85 16.73
N LEU A 48 5.64 5.71 16.88
CA LEU A 48 4.39 5.43 16.20
C LEU A 48 3.16 5.70 17.06
N HIS A 49 3.30 5.70 18.40
CA HIS A 49 2.17 5.73 19.34
C HIS A 49 1.17 4.59 19.13
N ARG A 50 1.62 3.49 18.52
CA ARG A 50 0.83 2.29 18.19
C ARG A 50 1.73 1.04 18.13
N PRO A 51 1.17 -0.18 18.15
CA PRO A 51 1.90 -1.41 17.82
C PRO A 51 2.43 -1.34 16.39
N ILE A 52 3.48 -2.12 16.10
CA ILE A 52 4.08 -2.21 14.77
C ILE A 52 3.68 -3.52 14.09
N SER A 53 3.19 -3.48 12.86
CA SER A 53 2.78 -4.69 12.13
C SER A 53 3.89 -5.27 11.24
N ALA A 54 3.80 -6.55 10.88
CA ALA A 54 4.80 -7.28 10.10
C ALA A 54 5.09 -6.76 8.68
N GLY A 55 4.27 -5.83 8.18
CA GLY A 55 4.49 -5.11 6.92
C GLY A 55 5.09 -3.72 7.09
N GLU A 56 5.27 -3.24 8.32
CA GLU A 56 5.78 -1.89 8.57
C GLU A 56 7.31 -1.84 8.61
N PRO A 57 7.90 -0.74 8.14
CA PRO A 57 9.35 -0.59 8.14
C PRO A 57 9.85 -0.53 9.58
N GLY A 58 10.89 -1.31 9.89
CA GLY A 58 11.42 -1.44 11.25
C GLY A 58 10.76 -2.55 12.08
N PHE A 59 9.74 -3.25 11.56
CA PHE A 59 9.23 -4.46 12.22
C PHE A 59 10.33 -5.52 12.31
N LYS A 60 10.46 -6.12 13.48
CA LYS A 60 11.39 -7.23 13.74
C LYS A 60 10.61 -8.31 14.46
N SER A 61 10.78 -9.57 14.05
CA SER A 61 10.11 -10.73 14.68
C SER A 61 10.39 -10.83 16.19
N LYS A 62 11.47 -10.21 16.70
CA LYS A 62 11.72 -10.12 18.16
C LYS A 62 10.67 -9.31 18.93
N PHE A 63 9.89 -8.47 18.25
CA PHE A 63 8.83 -7.65 18.83
C PHE A 63 7.49 -8.39 18.92
N ASP A 64 7.36 -9.44 18.13
CA ASP A 64 6.18 -10.29 18.00
C ASP A 64 6.51 -11.63 18.67
N ARG A 65 6.10 -11.77 19.94
CA ARG A 65 6.51 -12.92 20.77
C ARG A 65 5.71 -14.18 20.44
N ASP A 66 4.49 -13.98 19.95
CA ASP A 66 3.48 -14.99 19.66
C ASP A 66 3.37 -15.33 18.17
N GLY A 67 3.92 -14.50 17.29
CA GLY A 67 4.05 -14.75 15.86
C GLY A 67 2.79 -14.42 15.06
N ASP A 68 1.94 -13.52 15.57
CA ASP A 68 0.67 -13.14 14.94
C ASP A 68 0.84 -12.03 13.88
N GLY A 69 2.05 -11.45 13.79
CA GLY A 69 2.38 -10.36 12.88
C GLY A 69 2.15 -8.97 13.47
N VAL A 70 1.85 -8.84 14.76
CA VAL A 70 1.68 -7.57 15.48
C VAL A 70 2.73 -7.47 16.60
N GLY A 71 3.79 -6.74 16.33
CA GLY A 71 4.86 -6.48 17.27
C GLY A 71 4.46 -5.41 18.27
N CYS A 72 4.87 -5.59 19.53
CA CYS A 72 4.66 -4.61 20.58
C CYS A 72 3.17 -4.31 20.86
N GLU A 73 2.28 -5.27 20.63
CA GLU A 73 0.87 -5.26 21.05
C GLU A 73 0.70 -4.88 22.54
N SER A 74 1.58 -5.40 23.40
CA SER A 74 1.63 -5.05 24.80
C SER A 74 2.24 -3.65 25.00
N ARG A 75 1.39 -2.67 25.34
CA ARG A 75 1.83 -1.32 25.77
C ARG A 75 2.81 -1.44 26.95
N PRO A 76 4.09 -1.05 26.78
CA PRO A 76 5.04 -1.07 27.88
C PRO A 76 4.62 -0.01 28.92
N ARG A 77 4.35 -0.44 30.16
CA ARG A 77 4.04 0.47 31.30
C ARG A 77 5.25 1.31 31.63
#